data_AF-A0A7S1SNS0-F1
#
_entry.id   AF-A0A7S1SNS0-F1
#
_cell.length_a   1.000
_cell.length_b   1.000
_cell.length_c   1.000
_cell.angle_alpha   90.00
_cell.angle_beta   90.00
_cell.angle_gamma   90.00
#
_symmetry.space_group_name_H-M   'P 1'
#
loop_
_entity.id
_entity.type
_entity.pdbx_description
1 polymer ?
#
loop_
_entity_poly.entity_id
_entity_poly.type
_entity_poly.pdbx_seq_one_letter_code
_entity_poly.pdbx_strand_id
1 'polypeptide(L)'
;ERLEAWLLTVEEGYGAEGNSFTGPLHAADVVARFASIAGKTRGRYAFASDRSLLAGLLAAIVHDYGHSGKSNAYHVALGDYIARQFNDQQVLENLSLQKAFDLMSTPRLDFMHKSKI
;
A
#
# COMPACT_ATOMS: atom_id res chain seq x y z
N GLU A 1 10.72 -10.06 -12.49
CA GLU A 1 11.62 -10.45 -11.37
C GLU A 1 11.41 -9.61 -10.09
N ARG A 2 12.11 -8.49 -9.82
CA ARG A 2 11.98 -7.82 -8.50
C ARG A 2 10.62 -7.15 -8.22
N LEU A 3 10.10 -6.40 -9.19
CA LEU A 3 8.77 -5.77 -9.06
C LEU A 3 7.67 -6.83 -8.91
N GLU A 4 7.74 -7.88 -9.71
CA GLU A 4 6.82 -9.01 -9.64
C GLU A 4 6.88 -9.73 -8.29
N ALA A 5 8.08 -10.02 -7.79
CA ALA A 5 8.27 -10.60 -6.45
C ALA A 5 7.69 -9.69 -5.36
N TRP A 6 7.89 -8.38 -5.46
CA TRP A 6 7.30 -7.41 -4.54
C TRP A 6 5.77 -7.39 -4.62
N LEU A 7 5.18 -7.38 -5.83
CA LEU A 7 3.72 -7.42 -6.03
C LEU A 7 3.09 -8.68 -5.45
N LEU A 8 3.69 -9.86 -5.69
CA LEU A 8 3.22 -11.12 -5.14
C LEU A 8 3.29 -11.13 -3.60
N THR A 9 4.37 -10.59 -3.02
CA THR A 9 4.50 -10.48 -1.56
C THR A 9 3.46 -9.53 -0.95
N VAL A 10 3.11 -8.45 -1.67
CA VAL A 10 2.05 -7.53 -1.24
C VAL A 10 0.68 -8.21 -1.31
N GLU A 11 0.38 -8.90 -2.41
CA GLU A 11 -0.88 -9.63 -2.59
C GLU A 11 -1.10 -10.69 -1.50
N GLU A 12 -0.06 -11.48 -1.18
CA GLU A 12 -0.10 -12.47 -0.10
C GLU A 12 -0.41 -11.83 1.27
N GLY A 13 0.21 -10.68 1.57
CA GLY A 13 0.00 -10.01 2.87
C GLY A 13 -1.37 -9.35 3.03
N TYR A 14 -2.13 -9.13 1.96
CA TYR A 14 -3.55 -8.75 2.04
C TYR A 14 -4.45 -9.91 2.50
N GLY A 15 -4.06 -11.16 2.22
CA GLY A 15 -4.83 -12.35 2.59
C GLY A 15 -4.58 -12.85 4.01
N ALA A 16 -3.52 -12.39 4.68
CA ALA A 16 -3.00 -12.98 5.92
C ALA A 16 -3.99 -12.97 7.10
N GLU A 17 -4.81 -11.93 7.22
CA GLU A 17 -5.75 -11.74 8.33
C GLU A 17 -7.17 -12.25 8.02
N GLY A 18 -7.40 -12.83 6.83
CA GLY A 18 -8.68 -13.42 6.46
C GLY A 18 -9.85 -12.43 6.28
N ASN A 19 -9.58 -11.12 6.18
CA ASN A 19 -10.63 -10.12 5.94
C ASN A 19 -11.05 -10.11 4.47
N SER A 20 -12.34 -10.36 4.20
CA SER A 20 -12.89 -10.38 2.84
C SER A 20 -13.06 -8.99 2.23
N PHE A 21 -13.22 -7.93 3.05
CA PHE A 21 -13.50 -6.58 2.54
C PHE A 21 -12.23 -5.82 2.12
N THR A 22 -11.15 -5.89 2.91
CA THR A 22 -9.86 -5.23 2.60
C THR A 22 -8.85 -6.21 2.01
N GLY A 23 -9.32 -7.24 1.30
CA GLY A 23 -8.47 -8.27 0.70
C GLY A 23 -7.82 -7.82 -0.62
N PRO A 24 -7.11 -8.73 -1.31
CA PRO A 24 -6.37 -8.39 -2.55
C PRO A 24 -7.30 -7.89 -3.67
N LEU A 25 -8.55 -8.34 -3.71
CA LEU A 25 -9.56 -7.86 -4.67
C LEU A 25 -9.90 -6.37 -4.49
N HIS A 26 -9.93 -5.88 -3.24
CA HIS A 26 -10.17 -4.47 -2.95
C HIS A 26 -9.00 -3.61 -3.41
N ALA A 27 -7.77 -4.03 -3.12
CA ALA A 27 -6.57 -3.37 -3.63
C ALA A 27 -6.60 -3.30 -5.18
N ALA A 28 -6.94 -4.40 -5.85
CA ALA A 28 -7.06 -4.44 -7.31
C ALA A 28 -8.14 -3.48 -7.86
N ASP A 29 -9.31 -3.38 -7.22
CA ASP A 29 -10.37 -2.43 -7.62
C ASP A 29 -9.88 -0.98 -7.47
N VAL A 30 -9.25 -0.63 -6.35
CA VAL A 30 -8.71 0.71 -6.12
C VAL A 30 -7.65 1.06 -7.17
N VAL A 31 -6.73 0.14 -7.49
CA VAL A 31 -5.72 0.33 -8.55
C VAL A 31 -6.37 0.54 -9.92
N ALA A 32 -7.34 -0.30 -10.29
CA ALA A 32 -8.03 -0.19 -11.57
C ALA A 32 -8.82 1.13 -11.70
N ARG A 33 -9.51 1.55 -10.64
CA ARG A 33 -10.22 2.84 -10.60
C ARG A 33 -9.26 4.01 -10.66
N PHE A 34 -8.17 3.97 -9.89
CA PHE A 34 -7.14 4.99 -9.93
C PHE A 34 -6.57 5.16 -11.36
N ALA A 35 -6.21 4.04 -12.01
CA ALA A 35 -5.70 4.05 -13.38
C ALA A 35 -6.74 4.59 -14.38
N SER A 36 -8.02 4.23 -14.22
CA SER A 36 -9.12 4.71 -15.07
C SER A 36 -9.32 6.23 -14.94
N ILE A 37 -9.30 6.75 -13.71
CA ILE A 37 -9.42 8.19 -13.43
C ILE A 37 -8.20 8.94 -13.98
N ALA A 38 -6.99 8.43 -13.74
CA ALA A 38 -5.74 9.01 -14.26
C ALA A 38 -5.72 9.08 -15.79
N GLY A 39 -6.19 8.03 -16.47
CA GLY A 39 -6.29 7.98 -17.93
C GLY A 39 -7.35 8.92 -18.51
N LYS A 40 -8.55 8.97 -17.91
CA LYS A 40 -9.68 9.80 -18.39
C LYS A 40 -9.44 11.30 -18.18
N THR A 41 -8.71 11.69 -17.13
CA THR A 41 -8.33 13.09 -16.86
C THR A 41 -7.14 13.55 -17.70
N ARG A 42 -6.67 12.74 -18.67
CA ARG A 42 -5.48 12.96 -19.51
C ARG A 42 -4.18 13.14 -18.72
N GLY A 43 -4.10 12.71 -17.45
CA GLY A 43 -2.91 12.79 -16.59
C GLY A 43 -2.36 14.20 -16.28
N ARG A 44 -2.57 15.19 -17.16
CA ARG A 44 -1.88 16.49 -17.21
C ARG A 44 -2.30 17.47 -16.13
N TYR A 45 -3.49 17.33 -15.56
CA TYR A 45 -3.97 18.23 -14.50
C TYR A 45 -3.86 17.62 -13.10
N ALA A 46 -3.77 16.29 -12.99
CA ALA A 46 -3.73 15.58 -11.71
C ALA A 46 -2.32 15.09 -11.33
N PHE A 47 -1.45 14.79 -12.31
CA PHE A 47 -0.11 14.27 -12.06
C PHE A 47 0.94 15.12 -12.77
N ALA A 48 1.88 15.66 -11.99
CA ALA A 48 2.94 16.53 -12.52
C ALA A 48 4.01 15.80 -13.35
N SER A 49 4.09 14.46 -13.26
CA SER A 49 5.08 13.64 -13.96
C SER A 49 4.72 12.14 -13.94
N ASP A 50 5.41 11.35 -14.77
CA ASP A 50 5.34 9.88 -14.74
C ASP A 50 5.70 9.31 -13.35
N ARG A 51 6.60 9.98 -12.61
CA ARG A 51 6.94 9.60 -11.23
C ARG A 51 5.77 9.81 -10.28
N SER A 52 5.00 10.88 -10.45
CA SER A 52 3.81 11.15 -9.64
C SER A 52 2.69 10.15 -9.95
N LEU A 53 2.54 9.76 -11.22
CA LEU A 53 1.61 8.69 -11.61
C LEU A 53 2.02 7.34 -11.01
N LEU A 54 3.30 6.98 -11.10
CA LEU A 54 3.84 5.76 -10.49
C LEU A 54 3.65 5.77 -8.97
N ALA A 55 3.94 6.88 -8.29
CA ALA A 55 3.73 7.01 -6.86
C ALA A 55 2.26 6.80 -6.47
N GLY A 56 1.33 7.35 -7.25
CA GLY A 56 -0.10 7.15 -7.02
C GLY A 56 -0.56 5.71 -7.26
N LEU A 57 -0.03 5.03 -8.28
CA LEU A 57 -0.28 3.60 -8.51
C LEU A 57 0.26 2.75 -7.34
N LEU A 58 1.48 3.01 -6.89
CA LEU A 58 2.08 2.32 -5.74
C LEU A 58 1.30 2.57 -4.45
N ALA A 59 0.85 3.81 -4.23
CA ALA A 59 -0.01 4.14 -3.10
C ALA A 59 -1.33 3.36 -3.14
N ALA A 60 -1.99 3.29 -4.31
CA ALA A 60 -3.20 2.50 -4.48
C ALA A 60 -2.99 1.00 -4.19
N ILE A 61 -1.85 0.44 -4.62
CA ILE A 61 -1.48 -0.96 -4.38
C ILE A 61 -1.37 -1.26 -2.87
N VAL A 62 -0.76 -0.37 -2.08
CA VAL A 62 -0.42 -0.68 -0.67
C VAL A 62 -1.32 -0.05 0.37
N HIS A 63 -2.32 0.74 -0.01
CA HIS A 63 -3.05 1.60 0.95
C HIS A 63 -3.65 0.85 2.15
N ASP A 64 -4.10 -0.39 1.96
CA ASP A 64 -4.67 -1.26 3.00
C ASP A 64 -3.78 -2.49 3.30
N TYR A 65 -2.50 -2.44 2.95
CA TYR A 65 -1.59 -3.57 3.10
C TYR A 65 -1.41 -3.97 4.58
N GLY A 66 -1.77 -5.21 4.92
CA GLY A 66 -1.67 -5.71 6.28
C GLY A 66 -2.80 -5.26 7.21
N HIS A 67 -3.91 -4.78 6.66
CA HIS A 67 -5.10 -4.38 7.39
C HIS A 67 -5.73 -5.55 8.16
N SER A 68 -6.03 -5.35 9.44
CA SER A 68 -6.55 -6.36 10.38
C SER A 68 -8.06 -6.67 10.22
N GLY A 69 -8.74 -5.90 9.39
CA GLY A 69 -10.20 -5.88 9.28
C GLY A 69 -10.91 -5.17 10.43
N LYS A 70 -10.15 -4.49 11.31
CA LYS A 70 -10.67 -3.61 12.36
C LYS A 70 -10.42 -2.16 11.99
N SER A 71 -11.07 -1.24 12.70
CA SER A 71 -10.90 0.20 12.47
C SER A 71 -9.79 0.79 13.34
N ASN A 72 -9.30 1.97 12.99
CA ASN A 72 -8.38 2.74 13.85
C ASN A 72 -8.94 2.92 15.27
N ALA A 73 -10.25 3.22 15.40
CA ALA A 73 -10.91 3.36 16.70
C ALA A 73 -10.86 2.08 17.54
N TYR A 74 -10.93 0.89 16.93
CA TYR A 74 -10.77 -0.38 17.64
C TYR A 74 -9.37 -0.51 18.22
N HIS A 75 -8.33 -0.24 17.41
CA HIS A 75 -6.94 -0.34 17.83
C HIS A 75 -6.59 0.66 18.94
N VAL A 76 -7.05 1.91 18.80
CA VAL A 76 -6.88 2.97 19.81
C VAL A 76 -7.58 2.61 21.12
N ALA A 77 -8.84 2.15 21.05
CA ALA A 77 -9.59 1.75 22.25
C ALA A 77 -8.95 0.54 22.96
N LEU A 78 -8.38 -0.40 22.19
CA LEU A 78 -7.65 -1.56 22.73
C LEU A 78 -6.29 -1.17 23.33
N GLY A 79 -5.72 -0.01 22.94
CA GLY A 79 -4.38 0.42 23.37
C GLY A 79 -3.28 -0.51 22.88
N ASP A 80 -3.48 -1.14 21.72
CA ASP A 80 -2.56 -2.16 21.24
C ASP A 80 -1.21 -1.60 20.78
N TYR A 81 -0.34 -2.49 20.31
CA TYR A 81 1.02 -2.10 19.92
C TYR A 81 1.02 -1.09 18.76
N ILE A 82 0.19 -1.28 17.73
CA ILE A 82 0.20 -0.41 16.55
C ILE A 82 -0.41 0.96 16.86
N ALA A 83 -1.44 1.02 17.72
CA ALA A 83 -1.99 2.28 18.20
C ALA A 83 -0.94 3.11 18.94
N ARG A 84 -0.20 2.48 19.88
CA ARG A 84 0.90 3.14 20.59
C ARG A 84 2.05 3.51 19.67
N GLN A 85 2.42 2.65 18.73
CA GLN A 85 3.51 2.90 17.78
C GLN A 85 3.25 4.17 16.96
N PHE A 86 1.99 4.38 16.56
CA PHE A 86 1.59 5.51 15.72
C PHE A 86 0.86 6.63 16.49
N ASN A 87 0.98 6.64 17.83
CA ASN A 87 0.40 7.66 18.71
C ASN A 87 -1.09 7.94 18.42
N ASP A 88 -1.87 6.89 18.18
CA ASP A 88 -3.29 6.93 17.85
C ASP A 88 -3.64 7.71 16.56
N GLN A 89 -2.66 8.10 15.75
CA GLN A 89 -2.84 8.85 14.51
C GLN A 89 -2.75 7.94 13.29
N GLN A 90 -3.85 7.84 12.52
CA GLN A 90 -3.88 7.12 11.24
C GLN A 90 -3.16 5.76 11.32
N VAL A 91 -3.56 4.97 12.32
CA VAL A 91 -2.82 3.80 12.81
C VAL A 91 -2.63 2.77 11.70
N LEU A 92 -3.70 2.43 10.98
CA LEU A 92 -3.68 1.46 9.89
C LEU A 92 -3.01 2.01 8.64
N GLU A 93 -3.19 3.28 8.32
CA GLU A 93 -2.56 3.92 7.15
C GLU A 93 -1.05 3.99 7.31
N ASN A 94 -0.56 4.34 8.51
CA ASN A 94 0.86 4.30 8.84
C ASN A 94 1.41 2.86 8.86
N LEU A 95 0.62 1.89 9.32
CA LEU A 95 0.99 0.48 9.27
C LEU A 95 1.19 0.00 7.82
N SER A 96 0.23 0.28 6.94
CA SER A 96 0.30 -0.04 5.51
C SER A 96 1.57 0.52 4.86
N LEU A 97 1.88 1.79 5.11
CA LEU A 97 3.09 2.44 4.63
C LEU A 97 4.36 1.79 5.18
N GLN A 98 4.45 1.62 6.50
CA GLN A 98 5.60 1.00 7.15
C GLN A 98 5.89 -0.37 6.56
N LYS A 99 4.89 -1.26 6.52
CA LYS A 99 5.05 -2.62 6.01
C LYS A 99 5.47 -2.64 4.53
N ALA A 100 4.92 -1.75 3.70
CA ALA A 100 5.30 -1.64 2.29
C ALA A 100 6.76 -1.19 2.10
N PHE A 101 7.24 -0.23 2.89
CA PHE A 101 8.64 0.20 2.87
C PHE A 101 9.59 -0.87 3.44
N ASP A 102 9.16 -1.59 4.48
CA ASP A 102 9.94 -2.69 5.07
C ASP A 102 10.20 -3.80 4.05
N LEU A 103 9.22 -4.13 3.18
CA LEU A 103 9.44 -5.07 2.07
C LEU A 103 10.59 -4.62 1.17
N MET A 104 10.66 -3.33 0.83
CA MET A 104 11.72 -2.78 -0.02
C MET A 104 13.10 -2.73 0.67
N SER A 105 13.18 -2.97 1.98
CA SER A 105 14.47 -3.17 2.66
C SER A 105 15.09 -4.55 2.34
N THR A 106 14.31 -5.46 1.74
CA THR A 106 14.81 -6.76 1.25
C THR A 106 15.34 -6.59 -0.19
N PRO A 107 16.63 -6.90 -0.48
CA PRO A 107 17.22 -6.64 -1.81
C PRO A 107 16.51 -7.32 -3.00
N ARG A 108 15.83 -8.45 -2.77
CA ARG A 108 15.05 -9.16 -3.80
C ARG A 108 13.71 -8.49 -4.12
N LEU A 109 13.23 -7.63 -3.21
CA LEU A 109 11.96 -6.91 -3.31
C LEU A 109 12.17 -5.41 -3.58
N ASP A 110 13.40 -4.89 -3.46
CA ASP A 110 13.75 -3.53 -3.85
C ASP A 110 13.78 -3.39 -5.39
N PHE A 111 12.63 -3.07 -5.96
CA PHE A 111 12.48 -2.78 -7.39
C PHE A 111 12.83 -1.32 -7.75
N MET A 112 12.94 -0.43 -6.75
CA MET A 112 13.29 0.97 -6.92
C MET A 112 14.81 1.22 -6.80
N HIS A 113 15.57 0.18 -6.46
CA HIS A 113 17.02 0.23 -6.37
C HIS A 113 17.63 0.82 -7.65
N LYS A 114 18.26 1.99 -7.54
CA LYS A 114 19.11 2.48 -8.61
C LYS A 114 20.36 1.62 -8.62
N SER A 115 20.51 0.78 -9.66
CA SER A 115 21.85 0.27 -9.99
C SER A 115 22.75 1.50 -10.11
N LYS A 116 23.87 1.51 -9.37
CA LYS A 116 24.90 2.54 -9.50
C LYS A 116 25.19 2.69 -11.00
N ILE A 117 24.86 3.87 -11.54
CA ILE A 117 25.42 4.36 -12.81
C ILE A 117 26.83 4.81 -12.51
#